data_AF-A0A7C5QEW2-F1
#
_entry.id   AF-A0A7C5QEW2-F1
#
_cell.length_a   1.000
_cell.length_b   1.000
_cell.length_c   1.000
_cell.angle_alpha   90.00
_cell.angle_beta   90.00
_cell.angle_gamma   90.00
#
_symmetry.space_group_name_H-M   'P 1'
#
loop_
_entity.id
_entity.type
_entity.pdbx_description
1 polymer ?
#
loop_
_entity_poly.entity_id
_entity_poly.type
_entity_poly.pdbx_seq_one_letter_code
_entity_poly.pdbx_strand_id
1 'polypeptide(L)'
;MRKSALTILFLAIFIGVMFSASLNAQPFFGRRMMGPGPGAGAQLLKDALQLTPEQEKKLEEFRKARLEEARAFREKLRQMREELRKAMADPKADEKKINSMIDEMAKFRADRVKAQFKNRKEWEKIFTPEQLKKLEEYRKDFQLRRELGPGVQGRPGWRVRMFLRHRGWCPGCWR
;
A
#
# COMPACT_ATOMS: atom_id res chain seq x y z
N MET A 1 23.27 -9.74 53.52
CA MET A 1 24.19 -9.46 52.38
C MET A 1 23.88 -10.27 51.11
N ARG A 2 23.63 -11.59 51.16
CA ARG A 2 23.37 -12.42 49.96
C ARG A 2 22.10 -12.05 49.16
N LYS A 3 21.01 -11.65 49.83
CA LYS A 3 19.74 -11.28 49.18
C LYS A 3 19.82 -9.94 48.43
N SER A 4 20.58 -8.98 48.99
CA SER A 4 20.79 -7.64 48.42
C SER A 4 21.63 -7.67 47.14
N ALA A 5 22.59 -8.59 47.05
CA ALA A 5 23.41 -8.79 45.84
C ALA A 5 22.58 -9.40 44.69
N LEU A 6 21.67 -10.33 44.99
CA LEU A 6 20.78 -10.95 44.00
C LEU A 6 19.75 -9.95 43.45
N THR A 7 19.21 -9.05 44.29
CA THR A 7 18.28 -8.01 43.82
C THR A 7 18.97 -6.97 42.94
N ILE A 8 20.22 -6.59 43.24
CA ILE A 8 21.00 -5.68 42.40
C ILE A 8 21.35 -6.32 41.05
N LEU A 9 21.68 -7.62 41.04
CA LEU A 9 21.95 -8.37 39.82
C LEU A 9 20.70 -8.49 38.93
N PHE A 10 19.53 -8.77 39.52
CA PHE A 10 18.26 -8.79 38.79
C PHE A 10 17.90 -7.42 38.22
N LEU A 11 18.11 -6.32 38.98
CA LEU A 11 17.87 -4.96 38.50
C LEU A 11 18.82 -4.58 37.35
N ALA A 12 20.10 -4.97 37.41
CA ALA A 12 21.07 -4.71 36.35
C ALA A 12 20.73 -5.48 35.05
N ILE A 13 20.25 -6.73 35.16
CA ILE A 13 19.78 -7.52 34.02
C ILE A 13 18.48 -6.92 33.46
N PHE A 14 17.56 -6.46 34.31
CA PHE A 14 16.29 -5.86 33.89
C PHE A 14 16.50 -4.51 33.18
N ILE A 15 17.44 -3.68 33.66
CA ILE A 15 17.84 -2.43 33.00
C ILE A 15 18.57 -2.72 31.68
N GLY A 16 19.43 -3.75 31.62
CA GLY A 16 20.12 -4.16 30.39
C GLY A 16 19.17 -4.64 29.27
N VAL A 17 18.10 -5.36 29.62
CA VAL A 17 17.07 -5.81 28.67
C VAL A 17 16.19 -4.65 28.21
N MET A 18 15.89 -3.67 29.08
CA MET A 18 15.14 -2.46 28.72
C MET A 18 15.96 -1.46 27.88
N PHE A 19 17.29 -1.43 28.01
CA PHE A 19 18.15 -0.60 27.17
C PHE A 19 18.38 -1.19 25.77
N SER A 20 18.20 -2.50 25.61
CA SER A 20 18.35 -3.20 24.32
C SER A 20 17.19 -2.96 23.36
N ALA A 21 16.00 -2.59 23.88
CA ALA A 21 14.83 -2.26 23.06
C ALA A 21 14.91 -0.84 22.44
N SER A 22 15.78 0.02 22.94
CA SER A 22 15.86 1.43 22.54
C SER A 22 16.93 1.72 21.46
N LEU A 23 17.82 0.78 21.15
CA LEU A 23 18.86 0.97 20.12
C LEU A 23 18.38 0.70 18.69
N ASN A 24 17.16 0.18 18.51
CA ASN A 24 16.54 0.00 17.19
C ASN A 24 15.44 1.01 16.88
N ALA A 25 15.15 1.95 17.79
CA ALA A 25 14.28 3.10 17.52
C ALA A 25 15.08 4.23 16.85
N GLN A 26 15.87 3.91 15.83
CA GLN A 26 16.29 4.95 14.90
C GLN A 26 15.08 5.31 14.03
N PRO A 27 14.70 6.59 13.97
CA PRO A 27 13.75 7.04 12.98
C PRO A 27 14.28 6.62 11.60
N PHE A 28 13.52 5.82 10.86
CA PHE A 28 13.89 5.31 9.54
C PHE A 28 13.96 6.42 8.45
N PHE A 29 14.14 7.68 8.85
CA PHE A 29 14.19 8.87 7.99
C PHE A 29 15.40 8.91 7.05
N GLY A 30 16.39 8.01 7.20
CA GLY A 30 17.65 8.08 6.45
C GLY A 30 17.88 7.04 5.35
N ARG A 31 17.17 5.91 5.33
CA ARG A 31 17.41 4.90 4.29
C ARG A 31 16.70 5.29 2.99
N ARG A 32 17.48 5.31 1.91
CA ARG A 32 17.05 5.52 0.51
C ARG A 32 16.13 4.37 0.09
N MET A 33 14.88 4.40 0.57
CA MET A 33 13.84 3.36 0.45
C MET A 33 13.15 3.32 -0.93
N MET A 34 13.87 3.68 -1.98
CA MET A 34 13.41 3.61 -3.38
C MET A 34 14.59 3.13 -4.22
N GLY A 35 14.92 1.84 -4.07
CA GLY A 35 15.71 1.15 -5.08
C GLY A 35 14.85 0.95 -6.33
N PRO A 36 15.34 1.30 -7.53
CA PRO A 36 14.58 1.11 -8.76
C PRO A 36 14.57 -0.40 -9.09
N GLY A 37 13.49 -1.10 -8.74
CA GLY A 37 13.38 -2.51 -9.07
C GLY A 37 12.04 -3.13 -8.67
N PRO A 38 11.44 -4.01 -9.50
CA PRO A 38 10.31 -4.83 -9.09
C PRO A 38 10.73 -5.69 -7.89
N GLY A 39 10.11 -5.48 -6.72
CA GLY A 39 10.38 -6.27 -5.51
C GLY A 39 11.18 -5.57 -4.42
N ALA A 40 11.78 -4.39 -4.67
CA ALA A 40 12.52 -3.64 -3.65
C ALA A 40 11.66 -3.33 -2.41
N GLY A 41 10.38 -3.00 -2.60
CA GLY A 41 9.45 -2.77 -1.49
C GLY A 41 9.08 -4.04 -0.70
N ALA A 42 9.16 -5.24 -1.29
CA ALA A 42 8.86 -6.49 -0.61
C ALA A 42 10.04 -6.95 0.26
N GLN A 43 11.26 -6.84 -0.25
CA GLN A 43 12.48 -7.15 0.51
C GLN A 43 12.67 -6.18 1.68
N LEU A 44 12.43 -4.88 1.47
CA LEU A 44 12.48 -3.89 2.54
C LEU A 44 11.44 -4.16 3.64
N LEU A 45 10.25 -4.67 3.28
CA LEU A 45 9.23 -5.03 4.26
C LEU A 45 9.65 -6.26 5.09
N LYS A 46 10.28 -7.25 4.45
CA LYS A 46 10.81 -8.45 5.10
C LYS A 46 11.85 -8.07 6.17
N ASP A 47 12.84 -7.28 5.78
CA ASP A 47 13.93 -6.86 6.65
C ASP A 47 13.43 -5.96 7.81
N ALA A 48 12.45 -5.10 7.52
CA ALA A 48 11.89 -4.17 8.51
C ALA A 48 10.97 -4.84 9.54
N LEU A 49 10.26 -5.91 9.15
CA LEU A 49 9.28 -6.58 10.01
C LEU A 49 9.78 -7.88 10.62
N GLN A 50 10.98 -8.35 10.24
CA GLN A 50 11.57 -9.60 10.70
C GLN A 50 10.58 -10.76 10.56
N LEU A 51 10.05 -10.94 9.35
CA LEU A 51 9.01 -11.94 9.10
C LEU A 51 9.54 -13.36 9.32
N THR A 52 8.75 -14.19 9.98
CA THR A 52 9.10 -15.61 10.12
C THR A 52 8.92 -16.34 8.78
N PRO A 53 9.65 -17.45 8.52
CA PRO A 53 9.48 -18.23 7.29
C PRO A 53 8.03 -18.69 7.06
N GLU A 54 7.27 -18.93 8.14
CA GLU A 54 5.85 -19.29 8.06
C GLU A 54 4.97 -18.10 7.64
N GLN A 55 5.24 -16.90 8.15
CA GLN A 55 4.56 -15.68 7.74
C GLN A 55 4.85 -15.36 6.26
N GLU A 56 6.09 -15.58 5.81
CA GLU A 56 6.45 -15.37 4.40
C GLU A 56 5.68 -16.28 3.46
N LYS A 57 5.59 -17.58 3.76
CA LYS A 57 4.80 -18.53 2.95
C LYS A 57 3.32 -18.11 2.87
N LYS A 58 2.71 -17.76 4.01
CA LYS A 58 1.33 -17.27 4.05
C LYS A 58 1.14 -15.99 3.22
N LEU A 59 2.11 -15.07 3.26
CA LEU A 59 2.06 -13.84 2.46
C LEU A 59 2.23 -14.10 0.97
N GLU A 60 3.07 -15.05 0.57
CA GLU A 60 3.23 -15.43 -0.84
C GLU A 60 1.98 -16.10 -1.40
N GLU A 61 1.39 -17.05 -0.67
CA GLU A 61 0.11 -17.68 -1.03
C GLU A 61 -1.00 -16.63 -1.14
N PHE A 62 -1.09 -15.75 -0.14
CA PHE A 62 -2.03 -14.63 -0.16
C PHE A 62 -1.81 -13.73 -1.39
N ARG A 63 -0.55 -13.39 -1.72
CA ARG A 63 -0.21 -12.57 -2.88
C ARG A 63 -0.58 -13.25 -4.20
N LYS A 64 -0.35 -14.57 -4.34
CA LYS A 64 -0.73 -15.34 -5.53
C LYS A 64 -2.25 -15.36 -5.72
N ALA A 65 -3.01 -15.71 -4.68
CA ALA A 65 -4.47 -15.67 -4.71
C ALA A 65 -4.99 -14.27 -5.07
N ARG A 66 -4.35 -13.24 -4.49
CA ARG A 66 -4.69 -11.85 -4.75
C ARG A 66 -4.46 -11.44 -6.20
N LEU A 67 -3.40 -11.92 -6.82
CA LEU A 67 -3.03 -11.64 -8.20
C LEU A 67 -4.05 -12.26 -9.17
N GLU A 68 -4.46 -13.51 -8.94
CA GLU A 68 -5.44 -14.20 -9.77
C GLU A 68 -6.81 -13.51 -9.71
N GLU A 69 -7.33 -13.21 -8.52
CA GLU A 69 -8.60 -12.48 -8.39
C GLU A 69 -8.50 -11.06 -8.99
N ALA A 70 -7.32 -10.42 -8.94
CA ALA A 70 -7.11 -9.13 -9.60
C ALA A 70 -7.04 -9.22 -11.13
N ARG A 71 -6.54 -10.34 -11.69
CA ARG A 71 -6.60 -10.62 -13.13
C ARG A 71 -8.03 -10.84 -13.57
N ALA A 72 -8.77 -11.74 -12.90
CA ALA A 72 -10.17 -12.01 -13.20
C ALA A 72 -11.04 -10.75 -13.15
N PHE A 73 -10.86 -9.91 -12.12
CA PHE A 73 -11.57 -8.63 -12.02
C PHE A 73 -11.26 -7.68 -13.19
N ARG A 74 -9.98 -7.58 -13.60
CA ARG A 74 -9.57 -6.71 -14.72
C ARG A 74 -10.16 -7.18 -16.04
N GLU A 75 -10.14 -8.48 -16.32
CA GLU A 75 -10.70 -9.05 -17.55
C GLU A 75 -12.21 -8.78 -17.62
N LYS A 76 -12.95 -9.09 -16.55
CA LYS A 76 -14.40 -8.83 -16.50
C LYS A 76 -14.74 -7.35 -16.63
N LEU A 77 -13.99 -6.47 -15.96
CA LEU A 77 -14.20 -5.03 -16.09
C LEU A 77 -13.87 -4.51 -17.50
N ARG A 78 -12.89 -5.11 -18.18
CA ARG A 78 -12.57 -4.79 -19.58
C ARG A 78 -13.75 -5.16 -20.49
N GLN A 79 -14.28 -6.37 -20.34
CA GLN A 79 -15.44 -6.83 -21.12
C GLN A 79 -16.66 -5.91 -20.94
N MET A 80 -17.04 -5.60 -19.68
CA MET A 80 -18.16 -4.69 -19.40
C MET A 80 -17.96 -3.29 -20.00
N ARG A 81 -16.73 -2.77 -20.03
CA ARG A 81 -16.41 -1.47 -20.65
C ARG A 81 -16.51 -1.53 -22.18
N GLU A 82 -16.07 -2.61 -22.79
CA GLU A 82 -16.16 -2.81 -24.23
C GLU A 82 -17.62 -2.93 -24.68
N GLU A 83 -18.44 -3.68 -23.94
CA GLU A 83 -19.88 -3.80 -24.18
C GLU A 83 -20.59 -2.46 -24.05
N LEU A 84 -20.33 -1.72 -22.96
CA LEU A 84 -20.89 -0.38 -22.77
C LEU A 84 -20.46 0.58 -23.89
N ARG A 85 -19.17 0.55 -24.28
CA ARG A 85 -18.67 1.38 -25.39
C ARG A 85 -19.36 1.04 -26.71
N LYS A 86 -19.59 -0.25 -27.01
CA LYS A 86 -20.31 -0.69 -28.21
C LYS A 86 -21.78 -0.23 -28.16
N ALA A 87 -22.45 -0.38 -27.02
CA ALA A 87 -23.83 0.07 -26.84
C ALA A 87 -23.97 1.58 -27.03
N MET A 88 -23.07 2.39 -26.46
CA MET A 88 -23.11 3.85 -26.62
C MET A 88 -22.75 4.33 -28.04
N ALA A 89 -22.09 3.51 -28.84
CA ALA A 89 -21.75 3.86 -30.23
C ALA A 89 -22.92 3.62 -31.21
N ASP A 90 -23.95 2.87 -30.80
CA ASP A 90 -25.14 2.63 -31.61
C ASP A 90 -26.08 3.85 -31.50
N PRO A 91 -26.37 4.56 -32.62
CA PRO A 91 -27.26 5.72 -32.61
C PRO A 91 -28.72 5.39 -32.26
N LYS A 92 -29.10 4.10 -32.23
CA LYS A 92 -30.44 3.63 -31.82
C LYS A 92 -30.43 2.96 -30.43
N ALA A 93 -29.37 3.13 -29.66
CA ALA A 93 -29.25 2.47 -28.37
C ALA A 93 -30.36 2.86 -27.38
N ASP A 94 -30.90 1.87 -26.69
CA ASP A 94 -31.86 2.06 -25.61
C ASP A 94 -31.15 2.64 -24.38
N GLU A 95 -31.55 3.86 -23.98
CA GLU A 95 -31.06 4.56 -22.80
C GLU A 95 -31.22 3.73 -21.52
N LYS A 96 -32.33 3.00 -21.36
CA LYS A 96 -32.56 2.17 -20.17
C LYS A 96 -31.53 1.05 -20.07
N LYS A 97 -31.19 0.44 -21.22
CA LYS A 97 -30.17 -0.60 -21.30
C LYS A 97 -28.78 -0.07 -20.98
N ILE A 98 -28.42 1.11 -21.50
CA ILE A 98 -27.15 1.77 -21.17
C ILE A 98 -27.05 2.07 -19.68
N ASN A 99 -28.10 2.65 -19.08
CA ASN A 99 -28.13 2.95 -17.65
C ASN A 99 -27.98 1.69 -16.79
N SER A 100 -28.66 0.59 -17.15
CA SER A 100 -28.48 -0.71 -16.47
C SER A 100 -27.03 -1.21 -16.53
N MET A 101 -26.38 -1.12 -17.69
CA MET A 101 -24.97 -1.51 -17.85
C MET A 101 -24.02 -0.66 -17.00
N ILE A 102 -24.29 0.64 -16.89
CA ILE A 102 -23.55 1.56 -16.01
C ILE A 102 -23.70 1.14 -14.55
N ASP A 103 -24.93 0.87 -14.11
CA ASP A 103 -25.24 0.45 -12.73
C ASP A 103 -24.61 -0.89 -12.37
N GLU A 104 -24.65 -1.87 -13.28
CA GLU A 104 -23.98 -3.15 -13.12
C GLU A 104 -22.47 -2.99 -12.96
N MET A 105 -21.85 -2.15 -13.79
CA MET A 105 -20.42 -1.86 -13.67
C MET A 105 -20.11 -1.13 -12.35
N ALA A 106 -20.98 -0.24 -11.88
CA ALA A 106 -20.83 0.43 -10.60
C ALA A 106 -20.90 -0.57 -9.42
N LYS A 107 -21.89 -1.47 -9.43
CA LYS A 107 -22.04 -2.57 -8.46
C LYS A 107 -20.80 -3.47 -8.46
N PHE A 108 -20.31 -3.86 -9.64
CA PHE A 108 -19.12 -4.70 -9.76
C PHE A 108 -17.86 -4.04 -9.17
N ARG A 109 -17.69 -2.73 -9.37
CA ARG A 109 -16.61 -1.96 -8.74
C ARG A 109 -16.79 -1.87 -7.22
N ALA A 110 -18.02 -1.68 -6.73
CA ALA A 110 -18.30 -1.64 -5.30
C ALA A 110 -17.94 -2.97 -4.61
N ASP A 111 -18.28 -4.09 -5.24
CA ASP A 111 -17.95 -5.42 -4.71
C ASP A 111 -16.44 -5.67 -4.68
N ARG A 112 -15.70 -5.11 -5.65
CA ARG A 112 -14.23 -5.12 -5.59
C ARG A 112 -13.68 -4.38 -4.39
N VAL A 113 -14.24 -3.24 -4.03
CA VAL A 113 -13.81 -2.46 -2.84
C VAL A 113 -14.12 -3.26 -1.57
N LYS A 114 -15.31 -3.86 -1.47
CA LYS A 114 -15.66 -4.74 -0.33
C LYS A 114 -14.69 -5.92 -0.22
N ALA A 115 -14.35 -6.56 -1.34
CA ALA A 115 -13.37 -7.64 -1.37
C ALA A 115 -11.98 -7.15 -0.91
N GLN A 116 -11.52 -5.99 -1.39
CA GLN A 116 -10.25 -5.41 -0.94
C GLN A 116 -10.21 -5.16 0.57
N PHE A 117 -11.31 -4.66 1.15
CA PHE A 117 -11.42 -4.44 2.59
C PHE A 117 -11.30 -5.76 3.38
N LYS A 118 -12.05 -6.79 2.98
CA LYS A 118 -11.97 -8.13 3.60
C LYS A 118 -10.55 -8.70 3.52
N ASN A 119 -9.96 -8.62 2.34
CA ASN A 119 -8.59 -9.10 2.10
C ASN A 119 -7.56 -8.34 2.93
N ARG A 120 -7.70 -7.02 3.09
CA ARG A 120 -6.83 -6.26 3.97
C ARG A 120 -6.92 -6.76 5.42
N LYS A 121 -8.12 -7.10 5.90
CA LYS A 121 -8.31 -7.67 7.24
C LYS A 121 -7.66 -9.04 7.38
N GLU A 122 -7.80 -9.91 6.40
CA GLU A 122 -7.10 -11.21 6.41
C GLU A 122 -5.58 -11.06 6.37
N TRP A 123 -5.07 -10.10 5.60
CA TRP A 123 -3.65 -9.78 5.54
C TRP A 123 -3.12 -9.27 6.90
N GLU A 124 -3.87 -8.37 7.56
CA GLU A 124 -3.50 -7.82 8.87
C GLU A 124 -3.38 -8.93 9.94
N LYS A 125 -4.17 -10.01 9.86
CA LYS A 125 -4.11 -11.16 10.79
C LYS A 125 -2.82 -11.97 10.73
N ILE A 126 -2.02 -11.83 9.66
CA ILE A 126 -0.76 -12.55 9.52
C ILE A 126 0.34 -11.94 10.42
N PHE A 127 0.20 -10.67 10.80
CA PHE A 127 1.21 -9.90 11.53
C PHE A 127 0.86 -9.75 13.01
N THR A 128 1.89 -9.53 13.82
CA THR A 128 1.70 -9.12 15.22
C THR A 128 1.27 -7.66 15.33
N PRO A 129 0.63 -7.23 16.44
CA PRO A 129 0.27 -5.83 16.65
C PRO A 129 1.44 -4.85 16.54
N GLU A 130 2.63 -5.27 16.96
CA GLU A 130 3.85 -4.46 16.86
C GLU A 130 4.33 -4.29 15.41
N GLN A 131 4.28 -5.37 14.61
CA GLN A 131 4.56 -5.32 13.18
C GLN A 131 3.57 -4.41 12.44
N LEU A 132 2.30 -4.42 12.84
CA LEU A 132 1.28 -3.53 12.27
C LEU A 132 1.54 -2.05 12.57
N LYS A 133 1.99 -1.70 13.77
CA LYS A 133 2.38 -0.33 14.12
C LYS A 133 3.55 0.16 13.27
N LYS A 134 4.60 -0.65 13.14
CA LYS A 134 5.74 -0.35 12.26
C LYS A 134 5.29 -0.13 10.80
N LEU A 135 4.41 -1.00 10.30
CA LEU A 135 3.81 -0.86 8.96
C LEU A 135 3.06 0.47 8.78
N GLU A 136 2.33 0.93 9.80
CA GLU A 136 1.61 2.19 9.75
C GLU A 136 2.57 3.39 9.69
N GLU A 137 3.64 3.37 10.48
CA GLU A 137 4.70 4.38 10.45
C GLU A 137 5.38 4.43 9.07
N TYR A 138 5.72 3.27 8.50
CA TYR A 138 6.25 3.18 7.14
C TYR A 138 5.30 3.77 6.09
N ARG A 139 4.00 3.52 6.22
CA ARG A 139 2.99 4.08 5.31
C ARG A 139 2.92 5.61 5.41
N LYS A 140 2.97 6.15 6.64
CA LYS A 140 2.98 7.60 6.88
C LYS A 140 4.23 8.24 6.30
N ASP A 141 5.41 7.69 6.55
CA ASP A 141 6.67 8.18 5.98
C ASP A 141 6.66 8.13 4.44
N PHE A 142 6.22 7.01 3.86
CA PHE A 142 6.11 6.89 2.41
C PHE A 142 5.12 7.90 1.81
N GLN A 143 3.98 8.12 2.47
CA GLN A 143 3.00 9.11 2.04
C GLN A 143 3.58 10.53 2.10
N LEU A 144 4.24 10.89 3.20
CA LEU A 144 4.92 12.17 3.36
C LEU A 144 5.98 12.37 2.28
N ARG A 145 6.82 11.36 2.01
CA ARG A 145 7.81 11.41 0.92
C ARG A 145 7.18 11.54 -0.46
N ARG A 146 6.03 10.92 -0.70
CA ARG A 146 5.29 11.07 -1.97
C ARG A 146 4.67 12.46 -2.12
N GLU A 147 4.26 13.07 -1.02
CA GLU A 147 3.67 14.41 -1.00
C GLU A 147 4.74 15.52 -1.09
N LEU A 148 5.90 15.30 -0.49
CA LEU A 148 7.00 16.28 -0.37
C LEU A 148 8.12 16.06 -1.39
N GLY A 149 8.24 14.86 -1.97
CA GLY A 149 9.32 14.50 -2.89
C GLY A 149 9.08 14.98 -4.33
N PRO A 150 10.15 15.17 -5.11
CA PRO A 150 10.03 15.36 -6.56
C PRO A 150 9.33 14.13 -7.14
N GLY A 151 8.30 14.35 -7.96
CA GLY A 151 7.47 13.27 -8.48
C GLY A 151 8.29 12.22 -9.24
N VAL A 152 7.76 10.99 -9.27
CA VAL A 152 8.33 9.89 -10.06
C VAL A 152 8.53 10.38 -11.50
N GLN A 153 9.78 10.37 -11.98
CA GLN A 153 10.21 10.80 -13.33
C GLN A 153 10.20 12.31 -13.62
N GLY A 154 10.81 13.15 -12.76
CA GLY A 154 11.03 14.56 -13.09
C GLY A 154 9.73 15.37 -13.30
N ARG A 155 8.60 14.79 -12.90
CA ARG A 155 7.30 15.44 -12.90
C ARG A 155 7.16 16.19 -11.58
N PRO A 156 6.74 17.46 -11.60
CA PRO A 156 6.49 18.19 -10.37
C PRO A 156 5.54 17.39 -9.46
N GLY A 157 5.86 17.33 -8.15
CA GLY A 157 5.05 16.61 -7.16
C GLY A 157 3.58 17.07 -7.18
N TRP A 158 2.67 16.27 -6.61
CA TRP A 158 1.22 16.50 -6.74
C TRP A 158 0.78 17.91 -6.31
N ARG A 159 1.40 18.46 -5.26
CA ARG A 159 1.21 19.86 -4.81
C ARG A 159 1.71 20.88 -5.83
N VAL A 160 2.88 20.66 -6.43
CA VAL A 160 3.43 21.54 -7.47
C VAL A 160 2.60 21.47 -8.76
N ARG A 161 2.10 20.28 -9.13
CA ARG A 161 1.18 20.12 -10.27
C ARG A 161 -0.14 20.86 -10.03
N MET A 162 -0.66 20.86 -8.81
CA MET A 162 -1.87 21.60 -8.44
C MET A 162 -1.63 23.12 -8.54
N PHE A 163 -0.49 23.60 -8.03
CA PHE A 163 -0.07 25.00 -8.17
C PHE A 163 0.16 25.43 -9.63
N LEU A 164 0.80 24.59 -10.45
CA LEU A 164 1.02 24.85 -11.87
C LEU A 164 -0.28 24.84 -12.69
N ARG A 165 -1.25 24.01 -12.29
CA ARG A 165 -2.58 23.95 -12.93
C ARG A 165 -3.45 25.17 -12.62
N HIS A 166 -3.27 25.82 -11.47
CA HIS A 166 -3.95 27.09 -11.14
C HIS A 166 -3.33 28.32 -11.80
N ARG A 167 -2.10 28.25 -12.33
CA ARG A 167 -1.42 29.37 -13.01
C ARG A 167 -1.46 29.30 -14.55
N GLY A 168 -2.35 28.48 -15.14
CA GLY A 168 -2.57 28.49 -16.59
C GLY A 168 -1.34 28.11 -17.44
N TRP A 169 -0.31 27.48 -16.84
CA TRP A 169 0.90 27.14 -17.57
C TRP A 169 0.69 25.80 -18.30
N CYS A 170 0.43 25.88 -19.61
CA CYS A 170 0.33 24.75 -20.51
C CYS A 170 1.62 24.67 -21.35
N PRO A 171 2.62 23.85 -20.97
CA PRO A 171 3.84 23.71 -21.75
C PRO A 171 3.51 22.83 -22.95
N GLY A 172 3.23 23.46 -24.09
CA GLY A 172 2.82 22.78 -25.33
C GLY A 172 1.82 23.54 -26.19
N CYS A 173 1.29 24.69 -25.73
CA CYS A 173 0.37 25.52 -26.52
C CYS A 173 1.07 26.56 -27.41
N TRP A 174 2.39 26.53 -27.50
CA TRP A 174 3.18 27.38 -28.40
C TRP A 174 4.24 26.55 -29.11
N ARG A 175 3.80 25.72 -30.05
CA ARG A 175 4.54 25.46 -31.30
C ARG A 175 3.62 24.88 -32.35
#